data_AF-A0A9D8NHB7-F1
#
_entry.id   AF-A0A9D8NHB7-F1
#
_cell.length_a   1.000
_cell.length_b   1.000
_cell.length_c   1.000
_cell.angle_alpha   90.00
_cell.angle_beta   90.00
_cell.angle_gamma   90.00
#
_symmetry.space_group_name_H-M   'P 1'
#
loop_
_entity.id
_entity.type
_entity.pdbx_description
1 polymer ?
#
loop_
_entity_poly.entity_id
_entity_poly.type
_entity_poly.pdbx_seq_one_letter_code
_entity_poly.pdbx_strand_id
1 'polypeptide(L)'
;MTRVVLPDQTDLVAGDWISEGAERTEWIEHSSDGRAEQVQREASAVSIERALATAWSAHTSAAWSSRTDHERAGVLEAAADRLAAAVPDIAALESATTGAVIGTTSMLGFIVHGSFRMAAEQLRSGVLDARFDGPTGRAVEVRRLPWGPALLLCPWNAPAPMAAHKMASALAAGCPVIVKPPERAPHGTTSMVRAIADLFPPGTVQLLHGGPSTASALMTDRRVRAVSFTGGIVGGRAVAHACAEDLKPAQLELGGHAPLLVLDDASLEHVVAGALGLLLTLNGQWCRALGRLLVPERRRAEIVDAVAGALSSVVVGDPIDPSTEMGPLVHSAHRAYLQRRLDEFSDGRIVSTTPLPDRSGNWFAPTLVDGVDPSRTVDEIFGPVAAVHGYRNLDEALALANGTDYGLEAYVVGSDEEAAMAAARRVRAGGVKVNGVSPVSLHLMAPRPAFGVSGLHEEGTAESIRFFGGNQVLGVENSLG
;
A
#
# COMPACT_ATOMS: atom_id res chain seq x y z
N MET A 1 9.29 7.32 26.91
CA MET A 1 8.36 8.11 26.06
C MET A 1 6.93 7.76 26.46
N THR A 2 6.00 8.71 26.31
CA THR A 2 4.60 8.59 26.73
C THR A 2 3.88 7.55 25.87
N ARG A 3 3.15 6.62 26.49
CA ARG A 3 2.33 5.62 25.80
C ARG A 3 1.35 6.30 24.84
N VAL A 4 1.32 5.86 23.58
CA VAL A 4 0.29 6.28 22.62
C VAL A 4 -1.06 5.70 23.07
N VAL A 5 -2.04 6.58 23.25
CA VAL A 5 -3.40 6.18 23.60
C VAL A 5 -4.22 6.10 22.32
N LEU A 6 -4.77 4.92 22.03
CA LEU A 6 -5.62 4.74 20.86
C LEU A 6 -6.94 5.51 21.05
N PRO A 7 -7.34 6.38 20.11
CA PRO A 7 -8.63 7.07 20.17
C PRO A 7 -9.79 6.09 19.92
N ASP A 8 -11.01 6.49 20.27
CA ASP A 8 -12.20 5.68 20.00
C ASP A 8 -12.43 5.48 18.50
N GLN A 9 -12.78 4.25 18.13
CA GLN A 9 -13.25 3.93 16.79
C GLN A 9 -14.64 4.55 16.57
N THR A 10 -14.72 5.48 15.64
CA THR A 10 -15.94 6.22 15.28
C THR A 10 -16.06 6.33 13.77
N ASP A 11 -17.26 6.12 13.25
CA ASP A 11 -17.55 6.23 11.82
C ASP A 11 -17.90 7.67 11.46
N LEU A 12 -17.59 8.09 10.24
CA LEU A 12 -18.09 9.32 9.65
C LEU A 12 -19.19 8.98 8.65
N VAL A 13 -20.44 9.23 9.04
CA VAL A 13 -21.64 8.89 8.26
C VAL A 13 -22.46 10.14 8.05
N ALA A 14 -22.68 10.51 6.79
CA ALA A 14 -23.47 11.68 6.41
C ALA A 14 -23.02 13.02 7.05
N GLY A 15 -21.73 13.14 7.39
CA GLY A 15 -21.16 14.34 8.02
C GLY A 15 -21.06 14.27 9.54
N ASP A 16 -21.64 13.24 10.17
CA ASP A 16 -21.63 13.06 11.61
C ASP A 16 -20.64 11.98 12.04
N TRP A 17 -19.91 12.23 13.13
CA TRP A 17 -19.10 11.22 13.80
C TRP A 17 -19.98 10.41 14.76
N ILE A 18 -20.15 9.12 14.49
CA ILE A 18 -21.01 8.24 15.26
C ILE A 18 -20.24 7.06 15.85
N SER A 19 -20.73 6.56 16.98
CA SER A 19 -20.21 5.34 17.63
C SER A 19 -21.12 4.13 17.42
N GLU A 20 -22.20 4.27 16.64
CA GLU A 20 -23.13 3.17 16.37
C GLU A 20 -22.45 2.08 15.53
N GLY A 21 -22.72 0.81 15.86
CA GLY A 21 -22.11 -0.34 15.21
C GLY A 21 -22.12 -1.56 16.12
N ALA A 22 -21.67 -2.70 15.61
CA ALA A 22 -21.45 -3.90 16.41
C ALA A 22 -19.97 -4.01 16.79
N GLU A 23 -19.73 -4.64 17.93
CA GLU A 23 -18.39 -5.13 18.29
C GLU A 23 -18.15 -6.46 17.59
N ARG A 24 -16.92 -6.67 17.10
CA ARG A 24 -16.46 -7.95 16.58
C ARG A 24 -15.88 -8.80 17.72
N THR A 25 -15.58 -10.05 17.43
CA THR A 25 -14.89 -10.94 18.38
C THR A 25 -13.39 -10.69 18.46
N GLU A 26 -12.81 -10.09 17.42
CA GLU A 26 -11.37 -9.82 17.36
C GLU A 26 -10.99 -8.51 18.04
N TRP A 27 -9.77 -8.47 18.57
CA TRP A 27 -9.19 -7.30 19.21
C TRP A 27 -8.10 -6.66 18.34
N ILE A 28 -7.91 -5.36 18.53
CA ILE A 28 -6.70 -4.64 18.17
C ILE A 28 -5.70 -4.89 19.28
N GLU A 29 -4.57 -5.49 18.91
CA GLU A 29 -3.50 -5.84 19.84
C GLU A 29 -2.44 -4.73 19.87
N HIS A 30 -1.88 -4.48 21.05
CA HIS A 30 -0.65 -3.71 21.16
C HIS A 30 0.51 -4.59 20.65
N SER A 31 1.12 -4.20 19.54
CA SER A 31 2.11 -5.00 18.81
C SER A 31 3.29 -5.46 19.69
N SER A 32 3.75 -4.63 20.64
CA SER A 32 4.94 -4.92 21.47
C SER A 32 4.73 -5.87 22.64
N ASP A 33 3.50 -6.05 23.14
CA ASP A 33 3.26 -6.91 24.32
C ASP A 33 2.08 -7.88 24.12
N GLY A 34 1.35 -7.76 23.01
CA GLY A 34 0.22 -8.61 22.66
C GLY A 34 -1.05 -8.33 23.46
N ARG A 35 -1.08 -7.26 24.28
CA ARG A 35 -2.29 -6.94 25.05
C ARG A 35 -3.43 -6.54 24.11
N ALA A 36 -4.65 -6.91 24.47
CA ALA A 36 -5.84 -6.40 23.81
C ALA A 36 -6.06 -4.92 24.22
N GLU A 37 -6.10 -4.00 23.25
CA GLU A 37 -6.29 -2.56 23.54
C GLU A 37 -7.71 -2.07 23.25
N GLN A 38 -8.28 -2.48 22.11
CA GLN A 38 -9.65 -2.14 21.74
C GLN A 38 -10.29 -3.28 20.96
N VAL A 39 -11.59 -3.49 21.13
CA VAL A 39 -12.35 -4.42 20.29
C VAL A 39 -12.52 -3.85 18.88
N GLN A 40 -12.40 -4.68 17.85
CA GLN A 40 -12.63 -4.23 16.47
C GLN A 40 -14.12 -3.93 16.25
N ARG A 41 -14.42 -2.94 15.40
CA ARG A 41 -15.79 -2.50 15.11
C ARG A 41 -16.30 -3.00 13.77
N GLU A 42 -17.61 -3.11 13.65
CA GLU A 42 -18.34 -3.42 12.41
C GLU A 42 -19.46 -2.39 12.20
N ALA A 43 -19.48 -1.76 11.03
CA ALA A 43 -20.53 -0.82 10.68
C ALA A 43 -21.90 -1.51 10.65
N SER A 44 -22.91 -0.82 11.19
CA SER A 44 -24.29 -1.31 11.11
C SER A 44 -24.82 -1.24 9.68
N ALA A 45 -25.79 -2.08 9.33
CA ALA A 45 -26.48 -1.99 8.04
C ALA A 45 -27.12 -0.60 7.82
N VAL A 46 -27.59 0.05 8.90
CA VAL A 46 -28.13 1.41 8.85
C VAL A 46 -27.05 2.43 8.51
N SER A 47 -25.88 2.32 9.14
CA SER A 47 -24.73 3.20 8.85
C SER A 47 -24.25 3.04 7.40
N ILE A 48 -24.18 1.79 6.92
CA ILE A 48 -23.80 1.47 5.53
C ILE A 48 -24.80 2.09 4.55
N GLU A 49 -26.10 1.88 4.74
CA GLU A 49 -27.14 2.44 3.86
C GLU A 49 -27.12 3.97 3.87
N ARG A 50 -27.02 4.59 5.05
CA ARG A 50 -26.92 6.04 5.17
C ARG A 50 -25.70 6.58 4.41
N ALA A 51 -24.54 5.94 4.58
CA ALA A 51 -23.34 6.36 3.87
C ALA A 51 -23.50 6.24 2.36
N LEU A 52 -24.03 5.12 1.86
CA LEU A 52 -24.26 4.91 0.44
C LEU A 52 -25.27 5.93 -0.14
N ALA A 53 -26.37 6.18 0.56
CA ALA A 53 -27.38 7.15 0.15
C ALA A 53 -26.82 8.58 0.09
N THR A 54 -26.05 9.01 1.10
CA THR A 54 -25.47 10.36 1.13
C THR A 54 -24.36 10.52 0.09
N ALA A 55 -23.48 9.52 -0.10
CA ALA A 55 -22.46 9.56 -1.16
C ALA A 55 -23.11 9.64 -2.55
N TRP A 56 -24.17 8.86 -2.77
CA TRP A 56 -24.94 8.91 -4.01
C TRP A 56 -25.58 10.29 -4.24
N SER A 57 -26.20 10.86 -3.21
CA SER A 57 -26.78 12.20 -3.28
C SER A 57 -25.74 13.28 -3.60
N ALA A 58 -24.56 13.23 -2.96
CA ALA A 58 -23.44 14.13 -3.22
C ALA A 58 -22.95 14.04 -4.68
N HIS A 59 -22.93 12.83 -5.24
CA HIS A 59 -22.61 12.61 -6.66
C HIS A 59 -23.70 13.17 -7.58
N THR A 60 -24.97 12.79 -7.39
CA THR A 60 -26.06 13.16 -8.31
C THR A 60 -26.40 14.64 -8.28
N SER A 61 -26.18 15.31 -7.15
CA SER A 61 -26.31 16.78 -7.04
C SER A 61 -25.07 17.52 -7.56
N ALA A 62 -24.02 16.79 -7.92
CA ALA A 62 -22.71 17.32 -8.30
C ALA A 62 -22.11 18.29 -7.26
N ALA A 63 -22.46 18.15 -5.97
CA ALA A 63 -22.04 19.07 -4.90
C ALA A 63 -20.52 19.28 -4.82
N TRP A 64 -19.76 18.26 -5.22
CA TRP A 64 -18.31 18.29 -5.33
C TRP A 64 -17.83 18.41 -6.79
N SER A 65 -18.36 17.58 -7.70
CA SER A 65 -17.89 17.50 -9.08
C SER A 65 -18.24 18.70 -9.96
N SER A 66 -19.19 19.56 -9.56
CA SER A 66 -19.51 20.79 -10.30
C SER A 66 -18.52 21.92 -10.03
N ARG A 67 -17.68 21.81 -8.99
CA ARG A 67 -16.59 22.77 -8.74
C ARG A 67 -15.56 22.65 -9.84
N THR A 68 -14.99 23.78 -10.25
CA THR A 68 -13.87 23.81 -11.20
C THR A 68 -12.66 23.07 -10.65
N ASP A 69 -11.76 22.63 -11.53
CA ASP A 69 -10.52 21.96 -11.14
C ASP A 69 -9.67 22.82 -10.20
N HIS A 70 -9.68 24.14 -10.39
CA HIS A 70 -8.97 25.08 -9.52
C HIS A 70 -9.59 25.16 -8.12
N GLU A 71 -10.91 25.18 -8.01
CA GLU A 71 -11.61 25.17 -6.72
C GLU A 71 -11.41 23.85 -5.97
N ARG A 72 -11.47 22.70 -6.68
CA ARG A 72 -11.15 21.40 -6.08
C ARG A 72 -9.70 21.34 -5.61
N ALA A 73 -8.75 21.82 -6.43
CA ALA A 73 -7.35 21.93 -6.06
C ALA A 73 -7.13 22.81 -4.82
N GLY A 74 -7.85 23.93 -4.69
CA GLY A 74 -7.76 24.80 -3.51
C GLY A 74 -8.15 24.11 -2.20
N VAL A 75 -9.20 23.29 -2.22
CA VAL A 75 -9.62 22.50 -1.04
C VAL A 75 -8.63 21.38 -0.74
N LEU A 76 -8.10 20.70 -1.76
CA LEU A 76 -7.07 19.67 -1.59
C LEU A 76 -5.77 20.26 -1.01
N GLU A 77 -5.38 21.45 -1.40
CA GLU A 77 -4.25 22.18 -0.80
C GLU A 77 -4.50 22.46 0.69
N ALA A 78 -5.69 22.97 1.03
CA ALA A 78 -6.07 23.22 2.43
C ALA A 78 -6.09 21.92 3.26
N ALA A 79 -6.52 20.81 2.67
CA ALA A 79 -6.44 19.49 3.30
C ALA A 79 -4.99 19.07 3.53
N ALA A 80 -4.09 19.29 2.55
CA ALA A 80 -2.67 19.01 2.70
C ALA A 80 -2.05 19.78 3.88
N ASP A 81 -2.39 21.06 4.05
CA ASP A 81 -1.84 21.87 5.15
C ASP A 81 -2.34 21.39 6.53
N ARG A 82 -3.62 21.03 6.66
CA ARG A 82 -4.16 20.45 7.90
C ARG A 82 -3.53 19.08 8.22
N LEU A 83 -3.35 18.26 7.19
CA LEU A 83 -2.74 16.94 7.34
C LEU A 83 -1.27 17.02 7.73
N ALA A 84 -0.51 17.97 7.18
CA ALA A 84 0.88 18.17 7.54
C ALA A 84 1.07 18.41 9.05
N ALA A 85 0.15 19.15 9.67
CA ALA A 85 0.14 19.36 11.12
C ALA A 85 -0.22 18.10 11.92
N ALA A 86 -1.04 17.21 11.36
CA ALA A 86 -1.48 15.96 12.00
C ALA A 86 -0.52 14.77 11.81
N VAL A 87 0.47 14.87 10.91
CA VAL A 87 1.40 13.77 10.60
C VAL A 87 2.09 13.19 11.83
N PRO A 88 2.63 13.98 12.79
CA PRO A 88 3.31 13.40 13.95
C PRO A 88 2.41 12.46 14.76
N ASP A 89 1.16 12.85 14.99
CA ASP A 89 0.18 12.03 15.73
C ASP A 89 -0.24 10.80 14.92
N ILE A 90 -0.45 10.95 13.61
CA ILE A 90 -0.77 9.85 12.70
C ILE A 90 0.37 8.83 12.69
N ALA A 91 1.62 9.27 12.55
CA ALA A 91 2.80 8.40 12.52
C ALA A 91 2.99 7.63 13.84
N ALA A 92 2.70 8.26 14.97
CA ALA A 92 2.72 7.60 16.28
C ALA A 92 1.62 6.53 16.40
N LEU A 93 0.41 6.81 15.91
CA LEU A 93 -0.69 5.84 15.86
C LEU A 93 -0.36 4.66 14.93
N GLU A 94 0.21 4.92 13.76
CA GLU A 94 0.66 3.87 12.84
C GLU A 94 1.75 3.01 13.48
N SER A 95 2.73 3.62 14.14
CA SER A 95 3.82 2.89 14.77
C SER A 95 3.31 1.97 15.89
N ALA A 96 2.45 2.49 16.76
CA ALA A 96 1.86 1.73 17.86
C ALA A 96 1.03 0.52 17.37
N THR A 97 0.21 0.72 16.34
CA THR A 97 -0.76 -0.28 15.87
C THR A 97 -0.19 -1.27 14.86
N THR A 98 0.80 -0.87 14.05
CA THR A 98 1.40 -1.75 13.02
C THR A 98 2.67 -2.44 13.51
N GLY A 99 3.30 -1.91 14.55
CA GLY A 99 4.62 -2.33 15.02
C GLY A 99 5.78 -1.78 14.18
N ALA A 100 5.53 -1.05 13.10
CA ALA A 100 6.59 -0.40 12.34
C ALA A 100 7.27 0.71 13.16
N VAL A 101 8.58 0.85 13.03
CA VAL A 101 9.35 1.83 13.81
C VAL A 101 8.94 3.27 13.46
N ILE A 102 8.95 4.16 14.45
CA ILE A 102 8.50 5.55 14.33
C ILE A 102 9.26 6.32 13.25
N GLY A 103 10.53 5.99 13.02
CA GLY A 103 11.31 6.57 11.91
C GLY A 103 10.70 6.25 10.55
N THR A 104 10.26 5.01 10.33
CA THR A 104 9.61 4.58 9.10
C THR A 104 8.22 5.18 8.96
N THR A 105 7.39 5.14 10.00
CA THR A 105 6.03 5.69 9.92
C THR A 105 6.02 7.22 9.78
N SER A 106 7.00 7.91 10.38
CA SER A 106 7.17 9.36 10.19
C SER A 106 7.58 9.70 8.75
N MET A 107 8.50 8.91 8.18
CA MET A 107 8.92 9.08 6.78
C MET A 107 7.75 8.83 5.82
N LEU A 108 7.00 7.74 6.00
CA LEU A 108 5.81 7.44 5.19
C LEU A 108 4.66 8.44 5.44
N GLY A 109 4.61 9.06 6.62
CA GLY A 109 3.66 10.11 6.97
C GLY A 109 3.67 11.29 6.00
N PHE A 110 4.79 11.54 5.30
CA PHE A 110 4.85 12.52 4.21
C PHE A 110 3.81 12.25 3.12
N ILE A 111 3.51 10.99 2.81
CA ILE A 111 2.52 10.59 1.80
C ILE A 111 1.12 11.11 2.18
N VAL A 112 0.82 11.21 3.49
CA VAL A 112 -0.50 11.63 3.98
C VAL A 112 -0.87 13.02 3.48
N HIS A 113 0.01 13.99 3.64
CA HIS A 113 -0.23 15.35 3.14
C HIS A 113 0.25 15.54 1.69
N GLY A 114 1.35 14.88 1.31
CA GLY A 114 1.96 14.98 -0.01
C GLY A 114 1.02 14.51 -1.12
N SER A 115 0.19 13.50 -0.87
CA SER A 115 -0.80 13.03 -1.86
C SER A 115 -1.84 14.09 -2.21
N PHE A 116 -2.33 14.84 -1.22
CA PHE A 116 -3.29 15.93 -1.42
C PHE A 116 -2.66 17.12 -2.15
N ARG A 117 -1.44 17.49 -1.75
CA ARG A 117 -0.62 18.52 -2.42
C ARG A 117 -0.44 18.20 -3.89
N MET A 118 0.01 16.98 -4.17
CA MET A 118 0.27 16.51 -5.53
C MET A 118 -1.02 16.44 -6.37
N ALA A 119 -2.12 15.95 -5.78
CA ALA A 119 -3.40 15.90 -6.48
C ALA A 119 -3.93 17.32 -6.85
N ALA A 120 -3.72 18.31 -5.97
CA ALA A 120 -4.02 19.70 -6.28
C ALA A 120 -3.16 20.23 -7.44
N GLU A 121 -1.87 19.93 -7.46
CA GLU A 121 -0.97 20.30 -8.55
C GLU A 121 -1.38 19.66 -9.88
N GLN A 122 -1.70 18.37 -9.89
CA GLN A 122 -2.14 17.65 -11.08
C GLN A 122 -3.44 18.20 -11.69
N LEU A 123 -4.39 18.62 -10.85
CA LEU A 123 -5.58 19.31 -11.32
C LEU A 123 -5.23 20.65 -11.99
N ARG A 124 -4.36 21.44 -11.38
CA ARG A 124 -3.91 22.71 -11.97
C ARG A 124 -3.15 22.50 -13.29
N SER A 125 -2.50 21.35 -13.47
CA SER A 125 -1.83 20.98 -14.72
C SER A 125 -2.75 20.35 -15.79
N GLY A 126 -4.06 20.23 -15.53
CA GLY A 126 -5.02 19.70 -16.49
C GLY A 126 -4.98 18.17 -16.67
N VAL A 127 -4.65 17.40 -15.62
CA VAL A 127 -4.53 15.92 -15.71
C VAL A 127 -5.79 15.21 -16.22
N LEU A 128 -6.97 15.86 -16.11
CA LEU A 128 -8.29 15.36 -16.50
C LEU A 128 -8.70 15.75 -17.93
N ASP A 129 -7.96 16.63 -18.59
CA ASP A 129 -8.31 17.19 -19.89
C ASP A 129 -7.25 16.88 -20.95
N ALA A 130 -7.69 16.67 -22.18
CA ALA A 130 -6.83 16.64 -23.36
C ALA A 130 -7.53 17.27 -24.56
N ARG A 131 -6.73 17.76 -25.52
CA ARG A 131 -7.24 18.39 -26.73
C ARG A 131 -6.48 17.89 -27.95
N PHE A 132 -7.22 17.60 -29.01
CA PHE A 132 -6.69 17.10 -30.28
C PHE A 132 -7.24 17.92 -31.45
N ASP A 133 -6.51 17.94 -32.57
CA ASP A 133 -7.04 18.49 -33.81
C ASP A 133 -8.01 17.50 -34.46
N GLY A 134 -9.23 17.95 -34.76
CA GLY A 134 -10.24 17.17 -35.44
C GLY A 134 -10.13 17.25 -36.96
N PRO A 135 -10.67 16.26 -37.69
CA PRO A 135 -10.59 16.21 -39.15
C PRO A 135 -11.34 17.35 -39.85
N THR A 136 -12.23 18.06 -39.14
CA THR A 136 -12.98 19.22 -39.63
C THR A 136 -12.26 20.56 -39.42
N GLY A 137 -11.02 20.53 -38.91
CA GLY A 137 -10.28 21.73 -38.51
C GLY A 137 -10.77 22.36 -37.20
N ARG A 138 -11.77 21.77 -36.52
CA ARG A 138 -12.14 22.11 -35.14
C ARG A 138 -11.48 21.17 -34.14
N ALA A 139 -11.27 21.66 -32.94
CA ALA A 139 -10.70 20.85 -31.87
C ALA A 139 -11.68 19.77 -31.38
N VAL A 140 -11.11 18.64 -31.01
CA VAL A 140 -11.73 17.58 -30.23
C VAL A 140 -11.26 17.71 -28.79
N GLU A 141 -12.21 17.76 -27.88
CA GLU A 141 -11.98 17.84 -26.44
C GLU A 141 -12.18 16.46 -25.82
N VAL A 142 -11.27 16.09 -24.92
CA VAL A 142 -11.43 14.91 -24.06
C VAL A 142 -11.45 15.41 -22.63
N ARG A 143 -12.55 15.17 -21.92
CA ARG A 143 -12.67 15.41 -20.49
C ARG A 143 -12.81 14.10 -19.76
N ARG A 144 -12.32 14.05 -18.53
CA ARG A 144 -12.52 12.89 -17.66
C ARG A 144 -13.55 13.18 -16.60
N LEU A 145 -14.68 12.47 -16.66
CA LEU A 145 -15.80 12.63 -15.73
C LEU A 145 -15.71 11.59 -14.60
N PRO A 146 -15.98 11.96 -13.34
CA PRO A 146 -15.92 11.03 -12.21
C PRO A 146 -16.90 9.87 -12.40
N TRP A 147 -16.48 8.66 -12.05
CA TRP A 147 -17.37 7.49 -12.11
C TRP A 147 -18.56 7.60 -11.16
N GLY A 148 -18.38 8.22 -10.00
CA GLY A 148 -19.35 8.31 -8.90
C GLY A 148 -18.73 7.92 -7.56
N PRO A 149 -19.53 7.51 -6.55
CA PRO A 149 -19.00 7.11 -5.26
C PRO A 149 -17.91 6.02 -5.38
N ALA A 150 -16.73 6.29 -4.85
CA ALA A 150 -15.59 5.39 -4.86
C ALA A 150 -15.38 4.73 -3.49
N LEU A 151 -15.22 3.41 -3.47
CA LEU A 151 -14.89 2.66 -2.25
C LEU A 151 -13.38 2.47 -2.17
N LEU A 152 -12.78 2.90 -1.06
CA LEU A 152 -11.33 2.86 -0.83
C LEU A 152 -11.01 1.88 0.30
N LEU A 153 -10.41 0.75 -0.04
CA LEU A 153 -10.06 -0.33 0.88
C LEU A 153 -8.54 -0.35 1.09
N CYS A 154 -8.10 -0.15 2.34
CA CYS A 154 -6.70 0.10 2.67
C CYS A 154 -6.07 -1.06 3.45
N PRO A 155 -4.75 -1.29 3.32
CA PRO A 155 -4.04 -2.36 4.02
C PRO A 155 -3.65 -1.91 5.43
N TRP A 156 -3.26 -2.86 6.27
CA TRP A 156 -2.85 -2.57 7.66
C TRP A 156 -1.39 -2.14 7.82
N ASN A 157 -0.53 -2.32 6.82
CA ASN A 157 0.91 -2.06 6.95
C ASN A 157 1.32 -0.59 6.72
N ALA A 158 0.51 0.19 5.99
CA ALA A 158 0.63 1.64 5.87
C ALA A 158 -0.76 2.30 5.72
N PRO A 159 -1.64 2.20 6.75
CA PRO A 159 -3.06 2.51 6.64
C PRO A 159 -3.39 3.92 6.13
N ALA A 160 -2.86 4.96 6.79
CA ALA A 160 -3.13 6.36 6.48
C ALA A 160 -2.42 6.82 5.20
N PRO A 161 -1.13 6.49 4.95
CA PRO A 161 -0.48 6.76 3.67
C PRO A 161 -1.28 6.23 2.46
N MET A 162 -1.74 4.98 2.53
CA MET A 162 -2.51 4.38 1.42
C MET A 162 -3.90 4.99 1.29
N ALA A 163 -4.58 5.25 2.41
CA ALA A 163 -5.87 5.93 2.39
C ALA A 163 -5.76 7.34 1.81
N ALA A 164 -4.72 8.10 2.18
CA ALA A 164 -4.47 9.44 1.66
C ALA A 164 -4.26 9.45 0.15
N HIS A 165 -3.41 8.54 -0.35
CA HIS A 165 -3.15 8.41 -1.78
C HIS A 165 -4.44 8.19 -2.57
N LYS A 166 -5.22 7.17 -2.17
CA LYS A 166 -6.47 6.81 -2.84
C LYS A 166 -7.52 7.92 -2.74
N MET A 167 -7.65 8.51 -1.56
CA MET A 167 -8.64 9.56 -1.28
C MET A 167 -8.33 10.84 -2.05
N ALA A 168 -7.09 11.30 -2.05
CA ALA A 168 -6.67 12.49 -2.80
C ALA A 168 -6.94 12.31 -4.30
N SER A 169 -6.62 11.13 -4.86
CA SER A 169 -6.86 10.85 -6.28
C SER A 169 -8.35 10.82 -6.64
N ALA A 170 -9.18 10.15 -5.85
CA ALA A 170 -10.62 10.06 -6.10
C ALA A 170 -11.31 11.43 -5.96
N LEU A 171 -10.96 12.20 -4.93
CA LEU A 171 -11.49 13.54 -4.72
C LEU A 171 -11.05 14.50 -5.83
N ALA A 172 -9.81 14.39 -6.32
CA ALA A 172 -9.35 15.18 -7.46
C ALA A 172 -10.18 14.91 -8.72
N ALA A 173 -10.43 13.63 -9.02
CA ALA A 173 -11.31 13.22 -10.11
C ALA A 173 -12.78 13.67 -9.94
N GLY A 174 -13.18 14.09 -8.74
CA GLY A 174 -14.53 14.57 -8.43
C GLY A 174 -15.46 13.52 -7.81
N CYS A 175 -14.93 12.36 -7.39
CA CYS A 175 -15.71 11.28 -6.77
C CYS A 175 -15.95 11.54 -5.29
N PRO A 176 -17.18 11.37 -4.76
CA PRO A 176 -17.38 11.09 -3.34
C PRO A 176 -16.65 9.81 -2.94
N VAL A 177 -16.14 9.74 -1.72
CA VAL A 177 -15.37 8.58 -1.22
C VAL A 177 -15.99 7.97 0.02
N ILE A 178 -15.95 6.64 0.09
CA ILE A 178 -16.20 5.87 1.30
C ILE A 178 -14.90 5.12 1.61
N VAL A 179 -14.25 5.48 2.71
CA VAL A 179 -12.99 4.88 3.15
C VAL A 179 -13.29 3.77 4.17
N LYS A 180 -12.80 2.56 3.93
CA LYS A 180 -12.78 1.49 4.94
C LYS A 180 -11.34 1.29 5.42
N PRO A 181 -10.97 1.78 6.62
CA PRO A 181 -9.66 1.48 7.17
C PRO A 181 -9.51 -0.03 7.46
N PRO A 182 -8.27 -0.51 7.62
CA PRO A 182 -8.02 -1.87 8.08
C PRO A 182 -8.51 -2.04 9.53
N GLU A 183 -9.21 -3.13 9.82
CA GLU A 183 -9.76 -3.42 11.15
C GLU A 183 -8.69 -3.56 12.25
N ARG A 184 -7.43 -3.78 11.86
CA ARG A 184 -6.30 -3.97 12.79
C ARG A 184 -5.54 -2.69 13.12
N ALA A 185 -5.61 -1.68 12.27
CA ALA A 185 -4.85 -0.43 12.44
C ALA A 185 -5.64 0.79 11.89
N PRO A 186 -6.88 1.05 12.37
CA PRO A 186 -7.75 2.05 11.77
C PRO A 186 -7.47 3.50 12.20
N HIS A 187 -6.73 3.69 13.29
CA HIS A 187 -6.67 4.97 14.00
C HIS A 187 -5.98 6.08 13.21
N GLY A 188 -4.88 5.76 12.50
CA GLY A 188 -4.19 6.73 11.64
C GLY A 188 -5.09 7.26 10.53
N THR A 189 -5.77 6.35 9.81
CA THR A 189 -6.73 6.71 8.75
C THR A 189 -7.92 7.51 9.30
N THR A 190 -8.44 7.14 10.47
CA THR A 190 -9.55 7.85 11.13
C THR A 190 -9.14 9.27 11.53
N SER A 191 -7.94 9.44 12.10
CA SER A 191 -7.39 10.75 12.45
C SER A 191 -7.19 11.63 11.22
N MET A 192 -6.65 11.06 10.14
CA MET A 192 -6.52 11.74 8.85
C MET A 192 -7.86 12.26 8.33
N VAL A 193 -8.90 11.41 8.28
CA VAL A 193 -10.24 11.81 7.81
C VAL A 193 -10.82 12.90 8.72
N ARG A 194 -10.67 12.77 10.05
CA ARG A 194 -11.14 13.76 11.02
C ARG A 194 -10.52 15.15 10.82
N ALA A 195 -9.26 15.23 10.42
CA ALA A 195 -8.58 16.50 10.21
C ALA A 195 -9.13 17.31 9.03
N ILE A 196 -9.76 16.64 8.04
CA ILE A 196 -10.10 17.28 6.76
C ILE A 196 -11.57 17.18 6.36
N ALA A 197 -12.38 16.32 7.00
CA ALA A 197 -13.72 16.00 6.52
C ALA A 197 -14.64 17.23 6.39
N ASP A 198 -14.49 18.21 7.29
CA ASP A 198 -15.25 19.48 7.31
C ASP A 198 -14.90 20.44 6.16
N LEU A 199 -13.80 20.19 5.43
CA LEU A 199 -13.44 20.96 4.24
C LEU A 199 -14.30 20.62 3.03
N PHE A 200 -14.98 19.47 3.06
CA PHE A 200 -15.75 18.94 1.93
C PHE A 200 -17.26 19.06 2.16
N PRO A 201 -18.06 19.16 1.08
CA PRO A 201 -19.51 19.08 1.19
C PRO A 201 -19.95 17.76 1.87
N PRO A 202 -21.02 17.76 2.67
CA PRO A 202 -21.52 16.54 3.32
C PRO A 202 -21.70 15.37 2.34
N GLY A 203 -21.26 14.18 2.74
CA GLY A 203 -21.31 12.97 1.91
C GLY A 203 -20.14 12.79 0.92
N THR A 204 -19.32 13.82 0.73
CA THR A 204 -18.15 13.74 -0.16
C THR A 204 -17.05 12.85 0.44
N VAL A 205 -16.84 12.93 1.75
CA VAL A 205 -15.91 12.08 2.49
C VAL A 205 -16.67 11.36 3.58
N GLN A 206 -16.56 10.04 3.60
CA GLN A 206 -17.15 9.17 4.62
C GLN A 206 -16.17 8.07 5.01
N LEU A 207 -16.32 7.55 6.22
CA LEU A 207 -15.47 6.50 6.76
C LEU A 207 -16.32 5.50 7.54
N LEU A 208 -16.15 4.22 7.24
CA LEU A 208 -16.85 3.12 7.91
C LEU A 208 -15.84 2.08 8.38
N HIS A 209 -15.83 1.80 9.68
CA HIS A 209 -15.11 0.67 10.24
C HIS A 209 -15.82 -0.63 9.92
N GLY A 210 -15.06 -1.72 9.82
CA GLY A 210 -15.64 -3.04 9.56
C GLY A 210 -14.66 -3.99 8.92
N GLY A 211 -15.00 -5.26 8.96
CA GLY A 211 -14.20 -6.32 8.33
C GLY A 211 -14.71 -6.67 6.93
N PRO A 212 -14.55 -7.94 6.52
CA PRO A 212 -15.01 -8.42 5.21
C PRO A 212 -16.51 -8.23 4.97
N SER A 213 -17.34 -8.23 6.02
CA SER A 213 -18.80 -8.08 5.88
C SER A 213 -19.20 -6.67 5.44
N THR A 214 -18.70 -5.62 6.12
CA THR A 214 -18.86 -4.22 5.68
C THR A 214 -18.28 -4.00 4.28
N ALA A 215 -17.09 -4.52 4.00
CA ALA A 215 -16.49 -4.42 2.67
C ALA A 215 -17.38 -5.04 1.59
N SER A 216 -17.93 -6.23 1.84
CA SER A 216 -18.80 -6.97 0.92
C SER A 216 -20.10 -6.20 0.65
N ALA A 217 -20.76 -5.70 1.69
CA ALA A 217 -21.97 -4.89 1.57
C ALA A 217 -21.75 -3.63 0.73
N LEU A 218 -20.61 -2.94 0.92
CA LEU A 218 -20.28 -1.74 0.15
C LEU A 218 -19.93 -2.07 -1.31
N MET A 219 -19.06 -3.06 -1.57
CA MET A 219 -18.59 -3.36 -2.93
C MET A 219 -19.68 -3.91 -3.85
N THR A 220 -20.66 -4.62 -3.28
CA THR A 220 -21.79 -5.21 -4.04
C THR A 220 -22.92 -4.23 -4.29
N ASP A 221 -22.97 -3.09 -3.58
CA ASP A 221 -24.00 -2.08 -3.81
C ASP A 221 -23.78 -1.36 -5.14
N ARG A 222 -24.85 -1.21 -5.92
CA ARG A 222 -24.79 -0.58 -7.25
C ARG A 222 -24.46 0.89 -7.21
N ARG A 223 -24.58 1.61 -6.10
CA ARG A 223 -24.23 3.04 -5.95
C ARG A 223 -22.72 3.28 -5.94
N VAL A 224 -21.93 2.31 -5.49
CA VAL A 224 -20.47 2.35 -5.63
C VAL A 224 -20.11 2.17 -7.10
N ARG A 225 -19.29 3.06 -7.65
CA ARG A 225 -18.95 3.12 -9.08
C ARG A 225 -17.51 2.80 -9.40
N ALA A 226 -16.62 2.81 -8.41
CA ALA A 226 -15.24 2.37 -8.55
C ALA A 226 -14.74 1.82 -7.21
N VAL A 227 -13.83 0.85 -7.25
CA VAL A 227 -13.18 0.31 -6.06
C VAL A 227 -11.68 0.39 -6.21
N SER A 228 -10.98 0.97 -5.23
CA SER A 228 -9.52 0.90 -5.14
C SER A 228 -9.16 0.10 -3.89
N PHE A 229 -8.45 -1.00 -4.08
CA PHE A 229 -8.07 -1.94 -3.04
C PHE A 229 -6.57 -2.12 -3.00
N THR A 230 -6.01 -2.09 -1.79
CA THR A 230 -4.66 -2.56 -1.54
C THR A 230 -4.66 -3.61 -0.43
N GLY A 231 -4.03 -4.76 -0.68
CA GLY A 231 -3.97 -5.87 0.27
C GLY A 231 -3.59 -7.20 -0.36
N GLY A 232 -3.81 -8.31 0.34
CA GLY A 232 -3.43 -9.64 -0.17
C GLY A 232 -4.29 -10.15 -1.34
N ILE A 233 -3.76 -11.14 -2.08
CA ILE A 233 -4.40 -11.74 -3.27
C ILE A 233 -5.83 -12.22 -2.98
N VAL A 234 -6.08 -12.85 -1.83
CA VAL A 234 -7.41 -13.38 -1.49
C VAL A 234 -8.45 -12.25 -1.45
N GLY A 235 -8.10 -11.11 -0.84
CA GLY A 235 -8.96 -9.92 -0.82
C GLY A 235 -9.09 -9.29 -2.21
N GLY A 236 -7.99 -9.19 -2.96
CA GLY A 236 -7.99 -8.67 -4.33
C GLY A 236 -8.90 -9.45 -5.27
N ARG A 237 -8.87 -10.79 -5.20
CA ARG A 237 -9.78 -11.67 -5.96
C ARG A 237 -11.23 -11.46 -5.54
N ALA A 238 -11.51 -11.37 -4.24
CA ALA A 238 -12.87 -11.11 -3.75
C ALA A 238 -13.42 -9.77 -4.29
N VAL A 239 -12.61 -8.71 -4.30
CA VAL A 239 -12.96 -7.42 -4.90
C VAL A 239 -13.19 -7.55 -6.40
N ALA A 240 -12.28 -8.21 -7.13
CA ALA A 240 -12.42 -8.40 -8.57
C ALA A 240 -13.71 -9.14 -8.94
N HIS A 241 -14.05 -10.21 -8.22
CA HIS A 241 -15.29 -10.95 -8.41
C HIS A 241 -16.53 -10.09 -8.15
N ALA A 242 -16.56 -9.36 -7.03
CA ALA A 242 -17.70 -8.51 -6.71
C ALA A 242 -17.87 -7.35 -7.71
N CYS A 243 -16.77 -6.77 -8.19
CA CYS A 243 -16.80 -5.71 -9.20
C CYS A 243 -17.27 -6.20 -10.57
N ALA A 244 -17.01 -7.46 -10.92
CA ALA A 244 -17.39 -8.03 -12.21
C ALA A 244 -18.91 -8.08 -12.43
N GLU A 245 -19.71 -8.28 -11.37
CA GLU A 245 -21.18 -8.36 -11.45
C GLU A 245 -21.83 -7.09 -12.03
N ASP A 246 -21.24 -5.93 -11.75
CA ASP A 246 -21.72 -4.62 -12.21
C ASP A 246 -20.71 -3.91 -13.13
N LEU A 247 -19.65 -4.60 -13.56
CA LEU A 247 -18.54 -4.06 -14.37
C LEU A 247 -17.91 -2.79 -13.77
N LYS A 248 -17.80 -2.73 -12.44
CA LYS A 248 -17.16 -1.62 -11.71
C LYS A 248 -15.65 -1.64 -11.98
N PRO A 249 -15.01 -0.52 -12.38
CA PRO A 249 -13.56 -0.42 -12.40
C PRO A 249 -12.96 -0.77 -11.03
N ALA A 250 -11.96 -1.65 -11.03
CA ALA A 250 -11.24 -2.08 -9.84
C ALA A 250 -9.74 -1.81 -10.02
N GLN A 251 -9.18 -0.93 -9.19
CA GLN A 251 -7.74 -0.70 -9.09
C GLN A 251 -7.22 -1.56 -7.94
N LEU A 252 -6.34 -2.51 -8.25
CA LEU A 252 -5.83 -3.48 -7.30
C LEU A 252 -4.31 -3.34 -7.21
N GLU A 253 -3.80 -3.05 -6.03
CA GLU A 253 -2.38 -3.20 -5.70
C GLU A 253 -2.27 -4.32 -4.67
N LEU A 254 -1.61 -5.41 -5.06
CA LEU A 254 -1.60 -6.66 -4.31
C LEU A 254 -0.18 -6.99 -3.84
N GLY A 255 -0.02 -8.18 -3.27
CA GLY A 255 1.26 -8.65 -2.76
C GLY A 255 2.37 -8.71 -3.81
N GLY A 256 3.58 -8.96 -3.32
CA GLY A 256 4.76 -9.19 -4.13
C GLY A 256 5.63 -10.30 -3.55
N HIS A 257 6.61 -10.73 -4.33
CA HIS A 257 7.65 -11.65 -3.87
C HIS A 257 9.01 -11.23 -4.42
N ALA A 258 9.43 -10.03 -4.00
CA ALA A 258 10.47 -9.28 -4.66
C ALA A 258 11.81 -10.04 -4.65
N PRO A 259 12.44 -10.25 -5.82
CA PRO A 259 13.80 -10.75 -5.89
C PRO A 259 14.80 -9.61 -5.67
N LEU A 260 15.84 -9.87 -4.88
CA LEU A 260 17.10 -9.12 -4.90
C LEU A 260 18.13 -9.96 -5.66
N LEU A 261 18.38 -9.59 -6.92
CA LEU A 261 19.36 -10.23 -7.79
C LEU A 261 20.74 -9.61 -7.56
N VAL A 262 21.65 -10.38 -7.00
CA VAL A 262 23.03 -9.98 -6.73
C VAL A 262 23.92 -10.47 -7.87
N LEU A 263 24.52 -9.57 -8.64
CA LEU A 263 25.47 -9.90 -9.69
C LEU A 263 26.83 -10.36 -9.14
N ASP A 264 27.61 -11.04 -9.98
CA ASP A 264 28.91 -11.61 -9.62
C ASP A 264 29.91 -10.58 -9.07
N ASP A 265 29.84 -9.35 -9.57
CA ASP A 265 30.70 -8.22 -9.26
C ASP A 265 30.15 -7.32 -8.14
N ALA A 266 28.98 -7.63 -7.59
CA ALA A 266 28.37 -6.85 -6.51
C ALA A 266 29.26 -6.83 -5.26
N SER A 267 29.45 -5.64 -4.67
CA SER A 267 30.14 -5.51 -3.39
C SER A 267 29.30 -6.13 -2.27
N LEU A 268 29.98 -6.78 -1.30
CA LEU A 268 29.30 -7.39 -0.17
C LEU A 268 28.54 -6.34 0.67
N GLU A 269 29.08 -5.13 0.76
CA GLU A 269 28.46 -3.99 1.44
C GLU A 269 27.09 -3.64 0.84
N HIS A 270 26.99 -3.48 -0.49
CA HIS A 270 25.71 -3.17 -1.13
C HIS A 270 24.70 -4.31 -1.00
N VAL A 271 25.17 -5.56 -1.04
CA VAL A 271 24.30 -6.74 -0.85
C VAL A 271 23.72 -6.77 0.56
N VAL A 272 24.56 -6.57 1.57
CA VAL A 272 24.14 -6.52 2.98
C VAL A 272 23.17 -5.36 3.21
N ALA A 273 23.50 -4.14 2.74
CA ALA A 273 22.63 -2.99 2.86
C ALA A 273 21.27 -3.19 2.18
N GLY A 274 21.26 -3.79 0.98
CA GLY A 274 20.04 -4.15 0.26
C GLY A 274 19.19 -5.17 1.01
N ALA A 275 19.80 -6.25 1.50
CA ALA A 275 19.09 -7.28 2.25
C ALA A 275 18.49 -6.75 3.55
N LEU A 276 19.26 -5.98 4.35
CA LEU A 276 18.76 -5.36 5.57
C LEU A 276 17.62 -4.37 5.27
N GLY A 277 17.82 -3.46 4.31
CA GLY A 277 16.80 -2.47 3.96
C GLY A 277 15.45 -3.10 3.61
N LEU A 278 15.47 -4.21 2.87
CA LEU A 278 14.26 -4.90 2.42
C LEU A 278 13.64 -5.85 3.46
N LEU A 279 14.44 -6.39 4.40
CA LEU A 279 13.93 -7.24 5.50
C LEU A 279 13.38 -6.42 6.66
N LEU A 280 13.92 -5.23 6.91
CA LEU A 280 13.61 -4.43 8.10
C LEU A 280 12.55 -3.35 7.84
N THR A 281 12.43 -2.85 6.61
CA THR A 281 11.38 -1.85 6.27
C THR A 281 9.99 -2.43 6.55
N LEU A 282 9.21 -1.73 7.40
CA LEU A 282 7.90 -2.19 7.90
C LEU A 282 7.93 -3.60 8.51
N ASN A 283 9.07 -3.98 9.10
CA ASN A 283 9.31 -5.30 9.70
C ASN A 283 9.13 -6.44 8.68
N GLY A 284 9.42 -6.20 7.40
CA GLY A 284 9.22 -7.14 6.30
C GLY A 284 7.75 -7.33 5.89
N GLN A 285 6.81 -6.64 6.54
CA GLN A 285 5.37 -6.68 6.25
C GLN A 285 5.03 -5.66 5.15
N TRP A 286 5.75 -5.76 4.03
CA TRP A 286 5.70 -4.80 2.94
C TRP A 286 5.57 -5.53 1.61
N CYS A 287 4.68 -5.07 0.73
CA CYS A 287 4.44 -5.68 -0.59
C CYS A 287 5.70 -5.73 -1.47
N ARG A 288 6.72 -4.92 -1.14
CA ARG A 288 8.02 -4.85 -1.83
C ARG A 288 9.18 -5.40 -0.99
N ALA A 289 8.89 -6.03 0.15
CA ALA A 289 9.91 -6.64 1.01
C ALA A 289 10.70 -7.74 0.28
N LEU A 290 11.87 -8.07 0.82
CA LEU A 290 12.70 -9.13 0.29
C LEU A 290 11.97 -10.47 0.42
N GLY A 291 11.54 -11.03 -0.71
CA GLY A 291 11.03 -12.39 -0.76
C GLY A 291 12.14 -13.39 -1.02
N ARG A 292 13.03 -13.06 -1.97
CA ARG A 292 14.06 -13.98 -2.47
C ARG A 292 15.38 -13.25 -2.70
N LEU A 293 16.44 -13.74 -2.07
CA LEU A 293 17.81 -13.31 -2.30
C LEU A 293 18.44 -14.26 -3.33
N LEU A 294 18.71 -13.75 -4.54
CA LEU A 294 19.26 -14.53 -5.65
C LEU A 294 20.74 -14.19 -5.80
N VAL A 295 21.62 -15.15 -5.57
CA VAL A 295 23.06 -14.92 -5.44
C VAL A 295 23.87 -15.84 -6.35
N PRO A 296 25.10 -15.47 -6.78
CA PRO A 296 25.96 -16.39 -7.50
C PRO A 296 26.31 -17.57 -6.58
N GLU A 297 26.13 -18.82 -7.06
CA GLU A 297 26.29 -20.04 -6.25
C GLU A 297 27.68 -20.09 -5.59
N ARG A 298 28.72 -19.65 -6.31
CA ARG A 298 30.11 -19.59 -5.81
C ARG A 298 30.33 -18.60 -4.65
N ARG A 299 29.43 -17.63 -4.46
CA ARG A 299 29.48 -16.60 -3.40
C ARG A 299 28.38 -16.76 -2.36
N ARG A 300 27.53 -17.78 -2.50
CA ARG A 300 26.34 -17.96 -1.66
C ARG A 300 26.66 -18.02 -0.17
N ALA A 301 27.63 -18.84 0.23
CA ALA A 301 28.02 -18.96 1.64
C ALA A 301 28.56 -17.62 2.19
N GLU A 302 29.47 -16.97 1.46
CA GLU A 302 30.02 -15.65 1.82
C GLU A 302 28.92 -14.61 2.05
N ILE A 303 27.95 -14.53 1.12
CA ILE A 303 26.86 -13.55 1.19
C ILE A 303 25.91 -13.87 2.35
N VAL A 304 25.50 -15.14 2.51
CA VAL A 304 24.61 -15.54 3.61
C VAL A 304 25.25 -15.24 4.96
N ASP A 305 26.52 -15.58 5.14
CA ASP A 305 27.22 -15.35 6.40
C ASP A 305 27.39 -13.85 6.70
N ALA A 306 27.65 -13.03 5.67
CA ALA A 306 27.74 -11.58 5.83
C ALA A 306 26.41 -10.93 6.21
N VAL A 307 25.31 -11.32 5.55
CA VAL A 307 23.97 -10.84 5.89
C VAL A 307 23.60 -11.31 7.31
N ALA A 308 23.87 -12.57 7.65
CA ALA A 308 23.62 -13.11 8.98
C ALA A 308 24.39 -12.37 10.08
N GLY A 309 25.65 -12.00 9.82
CA GLY A 309 26.48 -11.19 10.70
C GLY A 309 25.86 -9.81 10.94
N ALA A 310 25.42 -9.13 9.88
CA ALA A 310 24.75 -7.83 10.00
C ALA A 310 23.40 -7.94 10.74
N LEU A 311 22.59 -8.95 10.45
CA LEU A 311 21.32 -9.20 11.14
C LEU A 311 21.50 -9.44 12.64
N SER A 312 22.62 -10.03 13.07
CA SER A 312 22.89 -10.27 14.50
C SER A 312 23.04 -8.98 15.32
N SER A 313 23.30 -7.84 14.66
CA SER A 313 23.47 -6.53 15.30
C SER A 313 22.20 -5.67 15.29
N VAL A 314 21.12 -6.13 14.62
CA VAL A 314 19.87 -5.36 14.50
C VAL A 314 19.21 -5.20 15.86
N VAL A 315 18.85 -3.98 16.21
CA VAL A 315 18.15 -3.65 17.45
C VAL A 315 16.63 -3.86 17.28
N VAL A 316 16.12 -4.99 17.78
CA VAL A 316 14.68 -5.27 17.86
C VAL A 316 14.11 -4.72 19.17
N GLY A 317 13.06 -3.90 19.09
CA GLY A 317 12.61 -3.13 20.27
C GLY A 317 11.23 -2.49 20.15
N ASP A 318 10.93 -1.61 21.11
CA ASP A 318 9.70 -0.82 21.10
C ASP A 318 9.68 0.07 19.84
N PRO A 319 8.62 0.00 19.00
CA PRO A 319 8.60 0.72 17.73
C PRO A 319 8.60 2.24 17.89
N ILE A 320 8.25 2.78 19.06
CA ILE A 320 8.28 4.23 19.32
C ILE A 320 9.66 4.70 19.80
N ASP A 321 10.53 3.80 20.24
CA ASP A 321 11.90 4.13 20.63
C ASP A 321 12.74 4.46 19.37
N PRO A 322 13.34 5.66 19.27
CA PRO A 322 14.15 6.05 18.11
C PRO A 322 15.41 5.19 17.89
N SER A 323 15.84 4.43 18.89
CA SER A 323 16.98 3.50 18.79
C SER A 323 16.61 2.13 18.22
N THR A 324 15.31 1.83 18.07
CA THR A 324 14.83 0.59 17.49
C THR A 324 14.98 0.61 15.97
N GLU A 325 15.60 -0.43 15.42
CA GLU A 325 15.75 -0.62 13.97
C GLU A 325 14.64 -1.49 13.38
N MET A 326 14.04 -2.38 14.18
CA MET A 326 12.91 -3.21 13.79
C MET A 326 11.96 -3.42 14.96
N GLY A 327 10.67 -3.23 14.72
CA GLY A 327 9.64 -3.43 15.74
C GLY A 327 9.00 -4.83 15.67
N PRO A 328 7.98 -5.08 16.50
CA PRO A 328 7.21 -6.32 16.48
C PRO A 328 6.32 -6.43 15.22
N LEU A 329 5.85 -7.64 14.93
CA LEU A 329 4.82 -7.84 13.91
C LEU A 329 3.48 -7.27 14.36
N VAL A 330 2.59 -7.00 13.41
CA VAL A 330 1.33 -6.28 13.65
C VAL A 330 0.42 -6.97 14.69
N HIS A 331 0.34 -8.30 14.68
CA HIS A 331 -0.51 -9.06 15.61
C HIS A 331 -0.09 -10.53 15.74
N SER A 332 -0.57 -11.17 16.81
CA SER A 332 -0.24 -12.54 17.21
C SER A 332 -0.55 -13.58 16.13
N ALA A 333 -1.72 -13.48 15.48
CA ALA A 333 -2.11 -14.43 14.43
C ALA A 333 -1.19 -14.38 13.19
N HIS A 334 -0.60 -13.22 12.86
CA HIS A 334 0.36 -13.09 11.75
C HIS A 334 1.70 -13.67 12.14
N ARG A 335 2.17 -13.39 13.36
CA ARG A 335 3.37 -14.04 13.93
C ARG A 335 3.26 -15.57 13.89
N ALA A 336 2.12 -16.11 14.32
CA ALA A 336 1.87 -17.56 14.27
C ALA A 336 1.81 -18.09 12.83
N TYR A 337 1.29 -17.31 11.88
CA TYR A 337 1.32 -17.66 10.46
C TYR A 337 2.76 -17.74 9.94
N LEU A 338 3.59 -16.72 10.21
CA LEU A 338 5.00 -16.71 9.79
C LEU A 338 5.79 -17.88 10.38
N GLN A 339 5.54 -18.23 11.65
CA GLN A 339 6.19 -19.39 12.26
C GLN A 339 5.82 -20.68 11.51
N ARG A 340 4.53 -20.89 11.19
CA ARG A 340 4.11 -22.06 10.40
C ARG A 340 4.76 -22.07 9.01
N ARG A 341 4.88 -20.92 8.36
CA ARG A 341 5.57 -20.81 7.06
C ARG A 341 7.05 -21.17 7.17
N LEU A 342 7.74 -20.77 8.23
CA LEU A 342 9.12 -21.20 8.49
C LEU A 342 9.23 -22.70 8.74
N ASP A 343 8.29 -23.28 9.49
CA ASP A 343 8.28 -24.72 9.78
C ASP A 343 8.13 -25.55 8.49
N GLU A 344 7.42 -25.04 7.48
CA GLU A 344 7.34 -25.68 6.15
C GLU A 344 8.72 -25.73 5.46
N PHE A 345 9.64 -24.83 5.80
CA PHE A 345 10.96 -24.72 5.20
C PHE A 345 12.07 -25.40 6.02
N SER A 346 11.70 -26.29 6.96
CA SER A 346 12.65 -26.94 7.88
C SER A 346 13.71 -27.83 7.21
N ASP A 347 13.53 -28.17 5.94
CA ASP A 347 14.52 -28.88 5.13
C ASP A 347 15.67 -27.98 4.64
N GLY A 348 15.49 -26.66 4.70
CA GLY A 348 16.55 -25.68 4.49
C GLY A 348 17.31 -25.31 5.77
N ARG A 349 18.43 -24.60 5.58
CA ARG A 349 19.17 -23.96 6.66
C ARG A 349 18.48 -22.65 7.05
N ILE A 350 17.85 -22.63 8.22
CA ILE A 350 17.27 -21.42 8.82
C ILE A 350 18.39 -20.60 9.48
N VAL A 351 18.59 -19.37 9.00
CA VAL A 351 19.59 -18.43 9.51
C VAL A 351 18.85 -17.26 10.15
N SER A 352 18.74 -17.31 11.48
CA SER A 352 18.03 -16.32 12.31
C SER A 352 18.94 -15.95 13.48
N THR A 353 19.66 -14.84 13.35
CA THR A 353 20.78 -14.48 14.26
C THR A 353 20.47 -13.27 15.15
N THR A 354 19.40 -12.54 14.87
CA THR A 354 19.01 -11.34 15.62
C THR A 354 18.49 -11.70 17.01
N PRO A 355 19.05 -11.15 18.09
CA PRO A 355 18.51 -11.30 19.43
C PRO A 355 17.10 -10.70 19.53
N LEU A 356 16.18 -11.44 20.15
CA LEU A 356 14.83 -10.94 20.43
C LEU A 356 14.70 -10.48 21.88
N PRO A 357 13.83 -9.49 22.16
CA PRO A 357 13.51 -9.10 23.53
C PRO A 357 13.04 -10.28 24.37
N ASP A 358 13.59 -10.44 25.58
CA ASP A 358 13.15 -11.45 26.56
C ASP A 358 11.89 -10.98 27.31
N ARG A 359 10.79 -10.82 26.55
CA ARG A 359 9.46 -10.45 27.05
C ARG A 359 8.37 -10.88 26.07
N SER A 360 7.12 -10.87 26.54
CA SER A 360 5.97 -11.11 25.65
C SER A 360 5.89 -10.06 24.54
N GLY A 361 5.22 -10.42 23.45
CA GLY A 361 5.01 -9.55 22.30
C GLY A 361 5.03 -10.32 20.98
N ASN A 362 4.77 -9.59 19.90
CA ASN A 362 4.76 -10.15 18.55
C ASN A 362 6.15 -10.09 17.89
N TRP A 363 7.19 -10.38 18.67
CA TRP A 363 8.60 -10.37 18.23
C TRP A 363 8.88 -11.48 17.21
N PHE A 364 9.64 -11.14 16.17
CA PHE A 364 10.06 -12.08 15.14
C PHE A 364 11.40 -11.63 14.56
N ALA A 365 12.36 -12.54 14.49
CA ALA A 365 13.70 -12.23 14.02
C ALA A 365 13.74 -12.26 12.48
N PRO A 366 14.39 -11.26 11.83
CA PRO A 366 14.64 -11.34 10.40
C PRO A 366 15.45 -12.58 10.07
N THR A 367 14.99 -13.34 9.07
CA THR A 367 15.43 -14.72 8.85
C THR A 367 15.71 -14.97 7.38
N LEU A 368 16.86 -15.58 7.08
CA LEU A 368 17.15 -16.16 5.78
C LEU A 368 16.88 -17.66 5.81
N VAL A 369 16.32 -18.18 4.73
CA VAL A 369 16.04 -19.60 4.56
C VAL A 369 16.84 -20.10 3.35
N ASP A 370 17.93 -20.80 3.63
CA ASP A 370 18.94 -21.15 2.65
C ASP A 370 18.88 -22.64 2.29
N GLY A 371 18.66 -22.96 1.00
CA GLY A 371 18.70 -24.35 0.52
C GLY A 371 17.36 -25.04 0.36
N VAL A 372 16.27 -24.28 0.40
CA VAL A 372 14.93 -24.79 0.06
C VAL A 372 14.75 -24.81 -1.46
N ASP A 373 13.98 -25.77 -1.96
CA ASP A 373 13.59 -25.82 -3.37
C ASP A 373 12.87 -24.51 -3.79
N PRO A 374 13.34 -23.82 -4.85
CA PRO A 374 12.73 -22.58 -5.33
C PRO A 374 11.23 -22.67 -5.62
N SER A 375 10.73 -23.84 -6.05
CA SER A 375 9.31 -24.06 -6.34
C SER A 375 8.41 -23.98 -5.11
N ARG A 376 8.98 -24.10 -3.90
CA ARG A 376 8.27 -24.02 -2.62
C ARG A 376 8.27 -22.60 -2.03
N THR A 377 9.07 -21.71 -2.59
CA THR A 377 9.26 -20.32 -2.13
C THR A 377 8.84 -19.34 -3.23
N VAL A 378 7.69 -19.59 -3.87
CA VAL A 378 7.15 -18.70 -4.93
C VAL A 378 6.08 -17.74 -4.41
N ASP A 379 5.55 -18.03 -3.22
CA ASP A 379 4.48 -17.29 -2.57
C ASP A 379 5.02 -16.22 -1.61
N GLU A 380 4.29 -15.10 -1.53
CA GLU A 380 4.54 -14.04 -0.54
C GLU A 380 4.41 -14.58 0.90
N ILE A 381 5.40 -14.27 1.73
CA ILE A 381 5.41 -14.58 3.17
C ILE A 381 4.87 -13.40 3.99
N PHE A 382 5.05 -12.16 3.51
CA PHE A 382 4.63 -10.91 4.15
C PHE A 382 5.21 -10.72 5.58
N GLY A 383 6.48 -11.03 5.73
CA GLY A 383 7.22 -10.87 6.97
C GLY A 383 8.73 -10.81 6.69
N PRO A 384 9.56 -10.69 7.72
CA PRO A 384 10.99 -10.49 7.59
C PRO A 384 11.70 -11.83 7.31
N VAL A 385 11.26 -12.53 6.26
CA VAL A 385 11.74 -13.86 5.87
C VAL A 385 12.04 -13.87 4.38
N ALA A 386 13.26 -14.24 4.02
CA ALA A 386 13.67 -14.37 2.62
C ALA A 386 14.28 -15.74 2.32
N ALA A 387 13.89 -16.34 1.20
CA ALA A 387 14.55 -17.53 0.68
C ALA A 387 15.86 -17.15 -0.03
N VAL A 388 16.90 -17.97 0.10
CA VAL A 388 18.19 -17.76 -0.59
C VAL A 388 18.38 -18.83 -1.65
N HIS A 389 18.55 -18.37 -2.91
CA HIS A 389 18.75 -19.23 -4.07
C HIS A 389 20.03 -18.87 -4.80
N GLY A 390 20.86 -19.88 -5.03
CA GLY A 390 22.05 -19.74 -5.83
C GLY A 390 21.79 -19.93 -7.32
N TYR A 391 22.56 -19.24 -8.16
CA TYR A 391 22.53 -19.40 -9.61
C TYR A 391 23.95 -19.49 -10.19
N ARG A 392 24.11 -20.11 -11.36
CA ARG A 392 25.41 -20.33 -12.02
C ARG A 392 25.66 -19.40 -13.21
N ASN A 393 24.61 -18.82 -13.77
CA ASN A 393 24.68 -17.82 -14.85
C ASN A 393 23.46 -16.89 -14.82
N LEU A 394 23.54 -15.80 -15.58
CA LEU A 394 22.51 -14.76 -15.59
C LEU A 394 21.14 -15.26 -16.08
N ASP A 395 21.09 -16.23 -16.98
CA ASP A 395 19.81 -16.76 -17.48
C ASP A 395 19.08 -17.57 -16.40
N GLU A 396 19.82 -18.35 -15.60
CA GLU A 396 19.28 -19.05 -14.42
C GLU A 396 18.80 -18.05 -13.35
N ALA A 397 19.58 -17.00 -13.08
CA ALA A 397 19.18 -15.90 -12.20
C ALA A 397 17.85 -15.25 -12.62
N LEU A 398 17.70 -14.95 -13.91
CA LEU A 398 16.50 -14.33 -14.45
C LEU A 398 15.31 -15.29 -14.47
N ALA A 399 15.53 -16.58 -14.70
CA ALA A 399 14.50 -17.60 -14.56
C ALA A 399 13.98 -17.67 -13.12
N LEU A 400 14.87 -17.60 -12.12
CA LEU A 400 14.49 -17.53 -10.71
C LEU A 400 13.75 -16.23 -10.38
N ALA A 401 14.28 -15.08 -10.80
CA ALA A 401 13.67 -13.76 -10.55
C ALA A 401 12.23 -13.70 -11.08
N ASN A 402 12.02 -14.19 -12.31
CA ASN A 402 10.74 -14.21 -13.01
C ASN A 402 9.89 -15.46 -12.70
N GLY A 403 10.39 -16.40 -11.90
CA GLY A 403 9.77 -17.70 -11.59
C GLY A 403 8.64 -17.62 -10.56
N THR A 404 7.85 -16.57 -10.59
CA THR A 404 6.74 -16.31 -9.69
C THR A 404 5.59 -15.65 -10.44
N ASP A 405 4.35 -15.81 -9.96
CA ASP A 405 3.19 -15.13 -10.53
C ASP A 405 3.12 -13.63 -10.18
N TYR A 406 3.88 -13.21 -9.16
CA TYR A 406 3.98 -11.81 -8.74
C TYR A 406 4.86 -10.98 -9.67
N GLY A 407 4.67 -9.66 -9.64
CA GLY A 407 5.45 -8.73 -10.46
C GLY A 407 5.31 -7.28 -10.01
N LEU A 408 5.45 -7.01 -8.72
CA LEU A 408 5.34 -5.65 -8.15
C LEU A 408 6.67 -4.88 -8.24
N GLU A 409 7.65 -5.26 -7.44
CA GLU A 409 8.97 -4.61 -7.36
C GLU A 409 10.08 -5.68 -7.42
N ALA A 410 11.22 -5.33 -7.99
CA ALA A 410 12.43 -6.14 -8.00
C ALA A 410 13.67 -5.27 -7.82
N TYR A 411 14.77 -5.90 -7.44
CA TYR A 411 16.01 -5.22 -7.12
C TYR A 411 17.18 -5.95 -7.79
N VAL A 412 18.14 -5.17 -8.31
CA VAL A 412 19.39 -5.70 -8.87
C VAL A 412 20.56 -4.95 -8.26
N VAL A 413 21.59 -5.67 -7.84
CA VAL A 413 22.82 -5.07 -7.28
C VAL A 413 24.03 -5.59 -8.05
N GLY A 414 24.89 -4.67 -8.50
CA GLY A 414 26.11 -4.95 -9.26
C GLY A 414 27.00 -3.71 -9.33
N SER A 415 28.31 -3.89 -9.46
CA SER A 415 29.26 -2.77 -9.50
C SER A 415 29.32 -2.12 -10.88
N ASP A 416 29.18 -2.92 -11.94
CA ASP A 416 28.93 -2.47 -13.31
C ASP A 416 27.45 -2.11 -13.47
N GLU A 417 27.17 -0.81 -13.45
CA GLU A 417 25.81 -0.28 -13.57
C GLU A 417 25.17 -0.59 -14.93
N GLU A 418 25.95 -0.63 -16.01
CA GLU A 418 25.42 -0.96 -17.34
C GLU A 418 24.97 -2.43 -17.39
N ALA A 419 25.78 -3.34 -16.84
CA ALA A 419 25.43 -4.74 -16.72
C ALA A 419 24.23 -4.95 -15.78
N ALA A 420 24.19 -4.26 -14.64
CA ALA A 420 23.07 -4.30 -13.71
C ALA A 420 21.77 -3.79 -14.33
N MET A 421 21.82 -2.68 -15.08
CA MET A 421 20.69 -2.17 -15.85
C MET A 421 20.26 -3.12 -16.97
N ALA A 422 21.21 -3.78 -17.64
CA ALA A 422 20.89 -4.78 -18.66
C ALA A 422 20.17 -6.00 -18.06
N ALA A 423 20.58 -6.47 -16.88
CA ALA A 423 19.87 -7.50 -16.14
C ALA A 423 18.49 -7.03 -15.69
N ALA A 424 18.38 -5.83 -15.11
CA ALA A 424 17.14 -5.23 -14.63
C ALA A 424 16.05 -5.16 -15.71
N ARG A 425 16.41 -4.77 -16.94
CA ARG A 425 15.48 -4.74 -18.08
C ARG A 425 14.86 -6.09 -18.44
N ARG A 426 15.44 -7.20 -17.97
CA ARG A 426 14.97 -8.58 -18.22
C ARG A 426 14.13 -9.14 -17.06
N VAL A 427 14.03 -8.41 -15.95
CA VAL A 427 13.17 -8.77 -14.81
C VAL A 427 11.74 -8.27 -15.07
N ARG A 428 10.75 -9.14 -14.82
CA ARG A 428 9.33 -8.87 -15.02
C ARG A 428 8.70 -8.38 -13.73
N ALA A 429 8.87 -7.10 -13.44
CA ALA A 429 8.19 -6.42 -12.35
C ALA A 429 7.79 -5.01 -12.78
N GLY A 430 6.82 -4.43 -12.08
CA GLY A 430 6.39 -3.06 -12.34
C GLY A 430 7.48 -2.02 -12.04
N GLY A 431 8.15 -2.16 -10.89
CA GLY A 431 9.35 -1.40 -10.54
C GLY A 431 10.60 -2.30 -10.51
N VAL A 432 11.71 -1.82 -11.06
CA VAL A 432 13.02 -2.47 -10.89
C VAL A 432 14.05 -1.42 -10.49
N LYS A 433 14.65 -1.57 -9.31
CA LYS A 433 15.68 -0.65 -8.80
C LYS A 433 17.06 -1.28 -8.89
N VAL A 434 17.99 -0.57 -9.51
CA VAL A 434 19.40 -0.94 -9.57
C VAL A 434 20.16 -0.21 -8.45
N ASN A 435 20.95 -0.96 -7.68
CA ASN A 435 21.81 -0.45 -6.62
C ASN A 435 21.07 0.42 -5.57
N GLY A 436 19.80 0.09 -5.28
CA GLY A 436 19.01 0.81 -4.29
C GLY A 436 17.73 0.09 -3.90
N VAL A 437 17.33 0.24 -2.63
CA VAL A 437 16.16 -0.42 -2.04
C VAL A 437 15.21 0.57 -1.34
N SER A 438 15.36 1.87 -1.62
CA SER A 438 14.56 2.93 -1.00
C SER A 438 13.05 2.64 -1.11
N PRO A 439 12.25 2.93 -0.07
CA PRO A 439 10.79 2.83 -0.15
C PRO A 439 10.16 3.88 -1.08
N VAL A 440 10.89 4.93 -1.42
CA VAL A 440 10.43 6.02 -2.31
C VAL A 440 10.51 5.59 -3.78
N SER A 441 9.58 6.06 -4.61
CA SER A 441 9.60 5.86 -6.06
C SER A 441 10.86 6.45 -6.71
N LEU A 442 11.32 5.85 -7.81
CA LEU A 442 12.45 6.38 -8.61
C LEU A 442 12.15 7.78 -9.17
N HIS A 443 10.88 8.06 -9.46
CA HIS A 443 10.40 9.39 -9.82
C HIS A 443 8.94 9.53 -9.39
N LEU A 444 8.54 10.69 -8.85
CA LEU A 444 7.17 10.89 -8.33
C LEU A 444 6.10 10.86 -9.44
N MET A 445 6.45 11.28 -10.65
CA MET A 445 5.55 11.26 -11.81
C MET A 445 5.58 9.96 -12.62
N ALA A 446 6.44 9.00 -12.24
CA ALA A 446 6.41 7.70 -12.89
C ALA A 446 5.18 6.90 -12.39
N PRO A 447 4.58 6.05 -13.24
CA PRO A 447 3.53 5.15 -12.81
C PRO A 447 4.08 4.18 -11.75
N ARG A 448 3.18 3.62 -10.95
CA ARG A 448 3.44 2.49 -10.04
C ARG A 448 2.68 1.27 -10.57
N PRO A 449 3.22 0.61 -11.62
CA PRO A 449 2.58 -0.54 -12.23
C PRO A 449 2.77 -1.80 -11.38
N ALA A 450 1.92 -2.79 -11.64
CA ALA A 450 2.03 -4.12 -11.07
C ALA A 450 1.73 -5.15 -12.17
N PHE A 451 2.57 -6.18 -12.27
CA PHE A 451 2.44 -7.24 -13.27
C PHE A 451 1.92 -8.53 -12.63
N GLY A 452 1.38 -9.43 -13.46
CA GLY A 452 0.91 -10.73 -13.02
C GLY A 452 -0.21 -10.62 -11.99
N VAL A 453 -0.12 -11.38 -10.89
CA VAL A 453 -1.12 -11.32 -9.81
C VAL A 453 -0.90 -10.17 -8.84
N SER A 454 0.14 -9.35 -9.01
CA SER A 454 0.43 -8.21 -8.12
C SER A 454 -0.51 -7.03 -8.30
N GLY A 455 -1.34 -6.99 -9.35
CA GLY A 455 -2.34 -5.94 -9.46
C GLY A 455 -3.06 -5.84 -10.78
N LEU A 456 -4.02 -4.91 -10.82
CA LEU A 456 -4.80 -4.54 -11.99
C LEU A 456 -5.00 -3.02 -11.98
N HIS A 457 -4.74 -2.38 -13.12
CA HIS A 457 -4.62 -0.93 -13.27
C HIS A 457 -3.47 -0.35 -12.45
N GLU A 458 -2.78 0.63 -13.03
CA GLU A 458 -1.63 1.25 -12.39
C GLU A 458 -2.10 2.21 -11.29
N GLU A 459 -1.40 2.19 -10.16
CA GLU A 459 -1.44 3.34 -9.26
C GLU A 459 -0.37 4.35 -9.69
N GLY A 460 -0.41 5.56 -9.16
CA GLY A 460 0.56 6.59 -9.52
C GLY A 460 0.00 7.99 -9.31
N THR A 461 0.78 9.00 -9.67
CA THR A 461 0.39 10.39 -9.47
C THR A 461 -0.75 10.79 -10.41
N ALA A 462 -0.61 10.52 -11.71
CA ALA A 462 -1.65 10.83 -12.70
C ALA A 462 -2.57 9.62 -12.94
N GLU A 463 -2.02 8.42 -12.86
CA GLU A 463 -2.67 7.14 -13.14
C GLU A 463 -3.86 6.92 -12.19
N SER A 464 -3.64 7.10 -10.88
CA SER A 464 -4.70 6.95 -9.88
C SER A 464 -5.81 8.00 -10.05
N ILE A 465 -5.47 9.25 -10.39
CA ILE A 465 -6.50 10.28 -10.64
C ILE A 465 -7.36 9.89 -11.85
N ARG A 466 -6.71 9.48 -12.94
CA ARG A 466 -7.40 9.08 -14.18
C ARG A 466 -8.22 7.80 -14.01
N PHE A 467 -7.81 6.88 -13.14
CA PHE A 467 -8.58 5.67 -12.84
C PHE A 467 -10.00 5.99 -12.36
N PHE A 468 -10.18 7.05 -11.56
CA PHE A 468 -11.46 7.40 -10.96
C PHE A 468 -12.46 8.12 -11.90
N GLY A 469 -12.15 8.25 -13.19
CA GLY A 469 -13.10 8.80 -14.15
C GLY A 469 -13.02 8.20 -15.55
N GLY A 470 -14.10 8.36 -16.31
CA GLY A 470 -14.23 7.93 -17.70
C GLY A 470 -13.97 9.07 -18.69
N ASN A 471 -13.36 8.75 -19.83
CA ASN A 471 -13.19 9.72 -20.92
C ASN A 471 -14.54 10.03 -21.59
N GLN A 472 -14.85 11.31 -21.71
CA GLN A 472 -15.86 11.85 -22.60
C GLN A 472 -15.15 12.58 -23.74
N VAL A 473 -15.44 12.20 -24.98
CA VAL A 473 -14.92 12.86 -26.18
C VAL A 473 -16.00 13.75 -26.78
N LEU A 474 -15.70 15.03 -26.96
CA LEU A 474 -16.60 16.04 -27.49
C LEU A 474 -15.96 16.69 -28.72
N GLY A 475 -16.75 16.88 -29.77
CA GLY A 475 -16.28 17.53 -30.99
C GLY A 475 -17.46 17.84 -31.91
N VAL A 476 -17.26 18.79 -32.82
CA VAL A 476 -18.30 19.17 -33.78
C VAL A 476 -17.99 18.58 -35.16
N GLU A 477 -18.72 17.53 -35.52
CA GLU A 477 -18.57 16.78 -36.79
C GLU A 477 -19.16 17.53 -38.00
N ASN A 478 -20.26 18.28 -37.82
CA ASN A 478 -20.90 19.07 -38.89
C ASN A 478 -21.42 18.28 -40.11
N SER A 479 -21.68 16.97 -39.98
CA SER A 479 -22.23 16.15 -41.07
C SER A 479 -23.70 16.46 -41.44
N LEU A 480 -24.42 17.22 -40.60
CA LEU A 480 -25.87 17.43 -40.70
C LEU A 480 -26.31 18.75 -41.35
N GLY A 481 -25.39 19.61 -41.82
CA GLY A 481 -25.69 20.88 -42.50
C GLY A 481 -25.54 22.11 -41.62
#